data_AF-A0A965MDV7-F1
#
_entry.id   AF-A0A965MDV7-F1
#
_cell.length_a   1.000
_cell.length_b   1.000
_cell.length_c   1.000
_cell.angle_alpha   90.00
_cell.angle_beta   90.00
_cell.angle_gamma   90.00
#
_symmetry.space_group_name_H-M   'P 1'
#
loop_
_entity.id
_entity.type
_entity.pdbx_description
1 polymer ?
#
loop_
_entity_poly.entity_id
_entity_poly.type
_entity_poly.pdbx_seq_one_letter_code
_entity_poly.pdbx_strand_id
1 'polypeptide(L)'
;MNKPTIQEFENCADWCDGVEFYGPYEGRYYYKGIAVSADSFAHAAQFMCDMAEAGYPMGQWDHEDNLGLGVIVAWRPHNFN
;
A
#
# COMPACT_ATOMS: atom_id res chain seq x y z
N MET A 1 3.13 -16.91 -1.70
CA MET A 1 2.11 -15.95 -2.14
C MET A 1 2.58 -15.34 -3.45
N ASN A 2 1.66 -15.03 -4.35
CA ASN A 2 1.99 -14.31 -5.58
C ASN A 2 2.27 -12.84 -5.20
N LYS A 3 3.44 -12.31 -5.59
CA LYS A 3 3.81 -10.93 -5.31
C LYS A 3 3.40 -10.05 -6.48
N PRO A 4 2.83 -8.87 -6.27
CA PRO A 4 2.55 -7.95 -7.36
C PRO A 4 3.84 -7.31 -7.84
N THR A 5 3.88 -6.93 -9.11
CA THR A 5 4.77 -5.87 -9.61
C THR A 5 4.30 -4.52 -9.07
N ILE A 6 5.18 -3.52 -9.11
CA ILE A 6 4.79 -2.14 -8.73
C ILE A 6 3.65 -1.62 -9.61
N GLN A 7 3.65 -1.95 -10.90
CA GLN A 7 2.58 -1.52 -11.81
C GLN A 7 1.23 -2.16 -11.47
N GLU A 8 1.20 -3.45 -11.11
CA GLU A 8 -0.04 -4.12 -10.69
C GLU A 8 -0.59 -3.53 -9.38
N PHE A 9 0.31 -3.17 -8.46
CA PHE A 9 -0.04 -2.50 -7.21
C PHE A 9 -0.62 -1.09 -7.45
N GLU A 10 0.04 -0.29 -8.30
CA GLU A 10 -0.44 1.03 -8.73
C GLU A 10 -1.80 0.92 -9.42
N ASN A 11 -1.93 0.01 -10.39
CA ASN A 11 -3.18 -0.22 -11.09
C ASN A 11 -4.31 -0.58 -10.11
N CYS A 12 -4.04 -1.39 -9.09
CA CYS A 12 -5.07 -1.73 -8.10
C CYS A 12 -5.45 -0.53 -7.23
N ALA A 13 -4.51 0.35 -6.90
CA ALA A 13 -4.78 1.56 -6.13
C ALA A 13 -5.69 2.51 -6.92
N ASP A 14 -5.51 2.63 -8.24
CA ASP A 14 -6.34 3.48 -9.10
C ASP A 14 -7.84 3.12 -9.11
N TRP A 15 -8.19 1.88 -8.75
CA TRP A 15 -9.59 1.43 -8.67
C TRP A 15 -10.15 1.42 -7.24
N CYS A 16 -9.34 1.71 -6.23
CA CYS A 16 -9.74 1.64 -4.82
C CYS A 16 -10.10 3.04 -4.30
N ASP A 17 -11.36 3.23 -3.90
CA ASP A 17 -11.85 4.53 -3.43
C ASP A 17 -11.15 4.96 -2.13
N GLY A 18 -10.78 6.24 -2.04
CA GLY A 18 -10.06 6.80 -0.89
C GLY A 18 -8.61 6.30 -0.75
N VAL A 19 -8.02 5.75 -1.82
CA VAL A 19 -6.62 5.30 -1.89
C VAL A 19 -5.96 5.86 -3.15
N GLU A 20 -4.71 6.31 -3.02
CA GLU A 20 -3.89 6.82 -4.13
C GLU A 20 -2.50 6.19 -4.07
N PHE A 21 -1.95 5.83 -5.24
CA PHE A 21 -0.58 5.36 -5.32
C PHE A 21 0.40 6.48 -4.94
N TYR A 22 1.20 6.24 -3.91
CA TYR A 22 2.22 7.20 -3.46
C TYR A 22 3.57 6.96 -4.15
N GLY A 23 3.87 5.69 -4.46
CA GLY A 23 5.15 5.29 -5.03
C GLY A 23 6.23 4.98 -3.99
N PRO A 24 7.52 5.11 -4.35
CA PRO A 24 8.62 4.91 -3.42
C PRO A 24 8.50 5.82 -2.19
N TYR A 25 8.57 5.22 -1.00
CA TYR A 25 8.39 5.91 0.27
C TYR A 25 9.62 5.75 1.16
N GLU A 26 10.08 6.89 1.70
CA GLU A 26 11.11 6.94 2.74
C GLU A 26 10.48 7.44 4.05
N GLY A 27 10.20 6.50 4.94
CA GLY A 27 9.52 6.74 6.21
C GLY A 27 10.47 6.97 7.37
N ARG A 28 9.89 7.11 8.57
CA ARG A 28 10.66 7.24 9.81
C ARG A 28 11.53 6.01 10.05
N TYR A 29 12.62 6.21 10.81
CA TYR A 29 13.57 5.14 11.16
C TYR A 29 14.23 4.47 9.94
N TYR A 30 14.52 5.25 8.89
CA TYR A 30 15.18 4.80 7.66
C TYR A 30 14.38 3.71 6.91
N TYR A 31 13.06 3.67 7.11
CA TYR A 31 12.20 2.77 6.37
C TYR A 31 12.21 3.14 4.87
N LYS A 32 12.34 2.13 4.01
CA LYS A 32 12.21 2.27 2.56
C LYS A 32 11.24 1.23 2.03
N GLY A 33 10.25 1.66 1.25
CA GLY A 33 9.22 0.79 0.72
C GLY A 33 8.48 1.39 -0.47
N ILE A 34 7.40 0.73 -0.86
CA ILE A 34 6.42 1.22 -1.84
C ILE A 34 5.12 1.45 -1.08
N ALA A 35 4.48 2.60 -1.30
CA ALA A 35 3.37 3.05 -0.48
C ALA A 35 2.13 3.45 -1.27
N VAL A 36 1.02 3.50 -0.54
CA VAL A 36 -0.19 4.22 -0.90
C VAL A 36 -0.49 5.27 0.17
N SER A 37 -1.10 6.38 -0.24
CA SER A 37 -1.84 7.25 0.67
C SER A 37 -3.30 6.81 0.71
N ALA A 38 -3.92 6.90 1.87
CA ALA A 38 -5.34 6.60 2.04
C ALA A 38 -6.00 7.61 2.98
N ASP A 39 -7.28 7.89 2.78
CA ASP A 39 -8.05 8.82 3.63
C ASP A 39 -8.17 8.30 5.07
N SER A 40 -8.09 6.98 5.26
CA SER A 40 -8.12 6.35 6.58
C SER A 40 -7.47 4.97 6.56
N PHE A 41 -7.18 4.44 7.74
CA PHE A 41 -6.76 3.03 7.89
C PHE A 41 -7.80 2.03 7.39
N ALA A 42 -9.10 2.40 7.36
CA ALA A 42 -10.14 1.54 6.82
C ALA A 42 -10.04 1.42 5.29
N HIS A 43 -9.75 2.52 4.59
CA HIS A 43 -9.49 2.49 3.14
C HIS A 43 -8.21 1.71 2.83
N ALA A 44 -7.14 1.91 3.61
CA ALA A 44 -5.92 1.12 3.47
C ALA A 44 -6.17 -0.40 3.70
N ALA A 45 -7.03 -0.76 4.65
CA ALA A 45 -7.40 -2.15 4.88
C ALA A 45 -8.26 -2.74 3.75
N GLN A 46 -9.20 -1.95 3.20
CA GLN A 46 -9.98 -2.36 2.03
C GLN A 46 -9.09 -2.61 0.83
N PHE A 47 -8.11 -1.73 0.56
CA PHE A 47 -7.13 -1.94 -0.49
C PHE A 47 -6.37 -3.26 -0.36
N MET A 48 -6.03 -3.70 0.86
CA MET A 48 -5.42 -5.03 1.06
C MET A 48 -6.37 -6.18 0.70
N CYS A 49 -7.68 -6.03 0.97
CA CYS A 49 -8.68 -7.00 0.54
C CYS A 49 -8.77 -7.04 -0.99
N ASP A 50 -8.81 -5.88 -1.65
CA ASP A 50 -8.88 -5.78 -3.11
C ASP A 50 -7.65 -6.40 -3.78
N MET A 51 -6.45 -6.14 -3.23
CA MET A 51 -5.21 -6.79 -3.65
C MET A 51 -5.26 -8.32 -3.51
N ALA A 52 -5.83 -8.82 -2.41
CA ALA A 52 -6.00 -10.25 -2.22
C ALA A 52 -7.01 -10.87 -3.20
N GLU A 53 -8.12 -10.17 -3.48
CA GLU A 53 -9.11 -10.57 -4.50
C GLU A 53 -8.53 -10.54 -5.91
N ALA A 54 -7.64 -9.60 -6.21
CA ALA A 54 -6.86 -9.54 -7.45
C ALA A 54 -5.78 -10.63 -7.56
N GLY A 55 -5.58 -11.45 -6.51
CA GLY A 55 -4.64 -12.57 -6.50
C GLY A 55 -3.26 -12.25 -5.91
N TYR A 56 -3.09 -11.10 -5.27
CA TYR A 56 -1.85 -10.61 -4.68
C TYR A 56 -1.99 -10.36 -3.17
N PRO A 57 -2.14 -11.40 -2.33
CA PRO A 57 -2.25 -11.22 -0.89
C PRO A 57 -0.91 -10.72 -0.31
N MET A 58 -0.83 -9.43 0.02
CA MET A 58 0.40 -8.80 0.51
C MET A 58 0.58 -8.87 2.04
N GLY A 59 -0.48 -9.20 2.78
CA GLY A 59 -0.49 -9.10 4.25
C GLY A 59 -0.47 -7.66 4.76
N GLN A 60 -0.38 -7.50 6.07
CA GLN A 60 -0.34 -6.18 6.71
C GLN A 60 0.86 -5.35 6.22
N TRP A 61 0.66 -4.03 6.07
CA TRP A 61 1.75 -3.09 5.76
C TRP A 61 2.87 -3.13 6.80
N ASP A 62 4.11 -2.88 6.36
CA ASP A 62 5.30 -2.89 7.20
C ASP A 62 5.54 -1.57 7.94
N HIS A 63 4.92 -0.48 7.45
CA HIS A 63 5.07 0.86 7.99
C HIS A 63 3.83 1.69 7.76
N GLU A 64 3.57 2.60 8.70
CA GLU A 64 2.49 3.57 8.62
C GLU A 64 2.92 4.92 9.17
N ASP A 65 2.43 5.99 8.57
CA ASP A 65 2.53 7.36 9.09
C ASP A 65 1.16 8.03 9.04
N ASN A 66 0.78 8.69 10.14
CA ASN A 66 -0.48 9.42 10.25
C ASN A 66 -0.24 10.91 9.92
N LEU A 67 -1.00 11.44 8.96
CA LEU A 67 -0.89 12.81 8.45
C LEU A 67 -2.03 13.72 8.91
N GLY A 68 -2.78 13.32 9.95
CA GLY A 68 -3.92 14.07 10.49
C GLY A 68 -5.20 13.87 9.70
N LEU A 69 -5.19 14.15 8.39
CA LEU A 69 -6.35 13.96 7.49
C LEU A 69 -6.25 12.71 6.62
N GLY A 70 -5.27 11.85 6.86
CA GLY A 70 -5.04 10.63 6.09
C GLY A 70 -3.88 9.83 6.66
N VAL A 71 -3.55 8.74 5.98
CA VAL A 71 -2.48 7.82 6.35
C VAL A 71 -1.64 7.49 5.13
N ILE A 72 -0.35 7.26 5.34
CA ILE A 72 0.49 6.55 4.38
C ILE A 72 0.76 5.17 4.95
N VAL A 73 0.56 4.13 4.16
CA VAL A 73 0.96 2.75 4.50
C VAL A 73 1.91 2.22 3.43
N ALA A 74 2.92 1.46 3.86
CA ALA A 74 3.97 1.02 2.97
C ALA A 74 4.41 -0.42 3.20
N TRP A 75 4.82 -1.09 2.12
CA TRP A 75 5.39 -2.43 2.13
C TRP A 75 6.86 -2.39 1.70
N ARG A 76 7.66 -3.23 2.34
CA ARG A 76 9.08 -3.38 2.00
C ARG A 76 9.22 -3.91 0.57
N PRO A 77 10.30 -3.57 -0.15
CA PRO A 77 10.48 -3.97 -1.54
C PRO A 77 10.44 -5.49 -1.76
N HIS A 78 10.78 -6.30 -0.75
CA HIS A 78 10.73 -7.76 -0.85
C HIS A 78 9.31 -8.33 -0.97
N ASN A 79 8.25 -7.52 -0.77
CA ASN A 79 6.87 -7.91 -1.01
C ASN A 79 6.46 -7.82 -2.50
N PHE A 80 7.33 -7.28 -3.34
CA PHE A 80 7.08 -7.09 -4.78
C PHE A 80 7.98 -8.00 -5.64
N ASN A 81 7.61 -8.17 -6.90
CA ASN A 81 8.39 -8.84 -7.95
C ASN A 81 9.23 -7.85 -8.77
#